data_AF-A0A2S9FDB0-F1
#
_entry.id   AF-A0A2S9FDB0-F1
#
_cell.length_a   1.000
_cell.length_b   1.000
_cell.length_c   1.000
_cell.angle_alpha   90.00
_cell.angle_beta   90.00
_cell.angle_gamma   90.00
#
_symmetry.space_group_name_H-M   'P 1'
#
loop_
_entity.id
_entity.type
_entity.pdbx_description
1 polymer ?
#
loop_
_entity_poly.entity_id
_entity_poly.type
_entity_poly.pdbx_seq_one_letter_code
_entity_poly.pdbx_strand_id
1 'polypeptide(L)'
;MMQPAAGGSAPHDGLRPARLTIGVISAGRVGTAMGVALERAEHVVVACNAVSSASRERTQRWLPDTAILPVDEVAARAELLLLAVPDAELPALVAGLAATGAVRPSTIVVHTSGANGIGLLAPLA
;
A
#
# COMPACT_ATOMS: atom_id res chain seq x y z
N MET A 1 29.54 21.95 1.56
CA MET A 1 28.24 22.62 1.38
C MET A 1 27.14 21.60 1.70
N MET A 2 26.72 21.52 2.97
CA MET A 2 25.64 20.62 3.38
C MET A 2 24.31 21.30 3.05
N GLN A 3 23.47 20.65 2.27
CA GLN A 3 22.08 21.07 2.09
C GLN A 3 21.28 20.69 3.34
N PRO A 4 20.35 21.53 3.81
CA PRO A 4 19.47 21.19 4.91
C PRO A 4 18.42 20.15 4.46
N ALA A 5 18.09 19.21 5.35
CA ALA A 5 17.00 18.25 5.13
C ALA A 5 15.66 19.01 5.08
N ALA A 6 14.97 18.92 3.94
CA ALA A 6 13.66 19.52 3.76
C ALA A 6 12.56 18.60 4.31
N GLY A 7 11.82 19.13 5.30
CA GLY A 7 10.53 18.63 5.81
C GLY A 7 10.67 17.65 6.97
N GLY A 8 10.23 17.89 8.20
CA GLY A 8 9.37 18.93 8.76
C GLY A 8 8.79 18.37 10.06
N SER A 9 9.58 18.33 11.13
CA SER A 9 9.09 17.88 12.45
C SER A 9 8.52 19.07 13.22
N ALA A 10 7.37 19.58 12.78
CA ALA A 10 6.49 20.28 13.70
C ALA A 10 5.83 19.23 14.60
N PRO A 11 5.79 19.42 15.93
CA PRO A 11 5.08 18.50 16.79
C PRO A 11 3.59 18.49 16.42
N HIS A 12 3.05 17.32 16.10
CA HIS A 12 1.61 17.10 16.14
C HIS A 12 1.15 17.42 17.57
N ASP A 13 -0.01 18.08 17.70
CA ASP A 13 -0.58 18.79 18.87
C ASP A 13 -0.75 17.93 20.15
N GLY A 14 0.30 17.27 20.62
CA GLY A 14 0.28 16.27 21.70
C GLY A 14 -0.30 14.90 21.31
N LEU A 15 -0.84 14.74 20.10
CA LEU A 15 -1.34 13.46 19.60
C LEU A 15 -0.20 12.65 18.98
N ARG A 16 0.00 11.41 19.44
CA ARG A 16 0.89 10.46 18.76
C ARG A 16 0.35 10.23 17.34
N PRO A 17 1.16 10.34 16.28
CA PRO A 17 0.71 10.02 14.93
C PRO A 17 0.07 8.63 14.87
N ALA A 18 -1.09 8.52 14.22
CA ALA A 18 -1.75 7.23 14.04
C ALA A 18 -0.86 6.31 13.20
N ARG A 19 -0.67 5.08 13.67
CA ARG A 19 0.08 4.04 12.94
C ARG A 19 -0.92 3.14 12.24
N LEU A 20 -0.85 3.08 10.92
CA LEU A 20 -1.72 2.24 10.11
C LEU A 20 -1.06 0.90 9.83
N THR A 21 -1.88 -0.15 9.75
CA THR A 21 -1.50 -1.40 9.08
C THR A 21 -1.67 -1.24 7.56
N ILE A 22 -0.60 -1.51 6.82
CA ILE A 22 -0.52 -1.30 5.37
C ILE A 22 -0.58 -2.65 4.66
N GLY A 23 -1.51 -2.76 3.70
CA GLY A 23 -1.52 -3.81 2.70
C GLY A 23 -1.01 -3.29 1.35
N VAL A 24 -0.10 -4.00 0.70
CA VAL A 24 0.45 -3.60 -0.61
C VAL A 24 0.06 -4.59 -1.70
N ILE A 25 -0.77 -4.19 -2.64
CA ILE A 25 -1.06 -4.98 -3.84
C ILE A 25 -0.03 -4.64 -4.92
N SER A 26 0.69 -5.68 -5.38
CA SER A 26 1.88 -5.61 -6.23
C SER A 26 3.14 -5.08 -5.53
N ALA A 27 3.96 -6.00 -5.00
CA ALA A 27 5.35 -5.74 -4.57
C ALA A 27 6.30 -5.54 -5.78
N GLY A 28 5.86 -4.70 -6.71
CA GLY A 28 6.65 -4.16 -7.81
C GLY A 28 7.75 -3.21 -7.33
N ARG A 29 8.27 -2.40 -8.25
CA ARG A 29 9.19 -1.31 -7.89
C ARG A 29 8.50 -0.26 -7.00
N VAL A 30 7.32 0.20 -7.43
CA VAL A 30 6.56 1.25 -6.74
C VAL A 30 6.01 0.75 -5.40
N GLY A 31 5.30 -0.38 -5.38
CA GLY A 31 4.71 -0.92 -4.15
C GLY A 31 5.74 -1.18 -3.06
N THR A 32 6.88 -1.78 -3.40
CA THR A 32 7.97 -2.00 -2.42
C THR A 32 8.56 -0.69 -1.92
N ALA A 33 8.83 0.28 -2.81
CA ALA A 33 9.39 1.56 -2.42
C ALA A 33 8.45 2.34 -1.48
N MET A 34 7.16 2.35 -1.78
CA MET A 34 6.13 2.94 -0.93
C MET A 34 6.01 2.21 0.41
N GLY A 35 6.01 0.88 0.41
CA GLY A 35 5.99 0.07 1.65
C GLY A 35 7.16 0.43 2.57
N VAL A 36 8.39 0.43 2.05
CA VAL A 36 9.58 0.81 2.81
C VAL A 36 9.51 2.25 3.33
N ALA A 37 9.01 3.19 2.50
CA ALA A 37 8.85 4.57 2.93
C ALA A 37 7.83 4.71 4.07
N LEU A 38 6.74 3.94 4.02
CA LEU A 38 5.71 3.92 5.08
C LEU A 38 6.24 3.26 6.36
N GLU A 39 7.04 2.19 6.29
CA GLU A 39 7.71 1.63 7.48
C GLU A 39 8.68 2.62 8.12
N ARG A 40 9.44 3.36 7.31
CA ARG A 40 10.30 4.45 7.79
C ARG A 40 9.52 5.60 8.43
N ALA A 41 8.29 5.81 7.97
CA ALA A 41 7.33 6.71 8.59
C ALA A 41 6.53 6.05 9.73
N GLU A 42 7.05 4.95 10.29
CA GLU A 42 6.57 4.35 11.52
C GLU A 42 5.21 3.62 11.42
N HIS A 43 4.75 3.35 10.19
CA HIS A 43 3.65 2.43 9.88
C HIS A 43 4.13 0.97 9.79
N VAL A 44 3.20 0.02 9.63
CA VAL A 44 3.53 -1.42 9.57
C VAL A 44 3.01 -2.02 8.27
N VAL A 45 3.89 -2.54 7.42
CA VAL A 45 3.46 -3.29 6.23
C VAL A 45 3.17 -4.74 6.62
N VAL A 46 1.91 -5.01 6.95
CA VAL A 46 1.48 -6.30 7.52
C VAL A 46 1.39 -7.40 6.47
N ALA A 47 1.09 -7.06 5.22
CA ALA A 47 1.00 -8.02 4.12
C ALA A 47 1.22 -7.35 2.77
N CYS A 48 1.73 -8.11 1.80
CA CYS A 48 1.83 -7.70 0.42
C CYS A 48 1.48 -8.84 -0.54
N ASN A 49 1.08 -8.48 -1.76
CA ASN A 49 0.89 -9.42 -2.85
C ASN A 49 2.11 -9.38 -3.80
N ALA A 50 2.72 -10.53 -4.05
CA ALA A 50 3.89 -10.68 -4.91
C ALA A 50 3.81 -12.01 -5.70
N VAL A 51 3.66 -11.93 -7.02
CA VAL A 51 3.39 -13.10 -7.88
C VAL A 51 4.58 -13.54 -8.73
N SER A 52 5.52 -12.65 -9.02
CA SER A 52 6.75 -12.97 -9.76
C SER A 52 7.94 -13.20 -8.83
N SER A 53 8.92 -14.00 -9.26
CA SER A 53 10.19 -14.20 -8.54
C SER A 53 10.84 -12.87 -8.16
N ALA A 54 10.94 -11.95 -9.12
CA ALA A 54 11.51 -10.62 -8.90
C ALA A 54 10.74 -9.79 -7.85
N SER A 55 9.41 -9.92 -7.77
CA SER A 55 8.63 -9.26 -6.71
C SER A 55 8.85 -9.89 -5.33
N ARG A 56 8.90 -11.23 -5.26
CA ARG A 56 9.17 -11.96 -4.01
C ARG A 56 10.58 -11.66 -3.48
N GLU A 57 11.59 -11.64 -4.34
CA GLU A 57 12.97 -11.28 -3.99
C GLU A 57 13.07 -9.84 -3.46
N ARG A 58 12.33 -8.89 -4.06
CA ARG A 58 12.27 -7.52 -3.56
C ARG A 58 11.62 -7.45 -2.19
N THR A 59 10.49 -8.13 -1.98
CA THR A 59 9.84 -8.21 -0.66
C THR A 59 10.82 -8.77 0.37
N GLN A 60 11.44 -9.93 0.10
CA GLN A 60 12.41 -10.53 1.03
C GLN A 60 13.59 -9.60 1.36
N ARG A 61 14.05 -8.82 0.38
CA ARG A 61 15.18 -7.89 0.57
C ARG A 61 14.80 -6.65 1.38
N TRP A 62 13.63 -6.08 1.14
CA TRP A 62 13.28 -4.74 1.61
C TRP A 62 12.19 -4.70 2.67
N LEU A 63 11.37 -5.75 2.74
CA LEU A 63 10.22 -5.92 3.64
C LEU A 63 10.21 -7.38 4.17
N PRO A 64 11.30 -7.82 4.84
CA PRO A 64 11.50 -9.24 5.19
C PRO A 64 10.45 -9.80 6.15
N ASP A 65 9.82 -8.95 6.96
CA ASP A 65 8.81 -9.34 7.94
C ASP A 65 7.37 -9.29 7.39
N THR A 66 7.20 -8.82 6.15
CA THR A 66 5.89 -8.70 5.51
C THR A 66 5.41 -10.05 4.95
N ALA A 67 4.21 -10.47 5.33
CA ALA A 67 3.58 -11.68 4.79
C ALA A 67 3.26 -11.52 3.30
N ILE A 68 3.62 -12.52 2.47
CA ILE A 68 3.22 -12.56 1.06
C ILE A 68 1.92 -13.36 0.95
N LEU A 69 0.82 -12.69 0.62
CA LEU A 69 -0.52 -13.27 0.64
C LEU A 69 -1.29 -13.03 -0.69
N PRO A 70 -2.37 -13.79 -0.93
CA PRO A 70 -3.38 -13.46 -1.94
C PRO A 70 -3.98 -12.05 -1.76
N VAL A 71 -4.49 -11.47 -2.84
CA VAL A 71 -4.94 -10.07 -2.89
C VAL A 71 -6.06 -9.76 -1.87
N ASP A 72 -7.04 -10.65 -1.78
CA ASP A 72 -8.16 -10.59 -0.84
C ASP A 72 -7.70 -10.67 0.62
N GLU A 73 -6.76 -11.57 0.92
CA GLU A 73 -6.18 -11.68 2.27
C GLU A 73 -5.34 -10.45 2.66
N VAL A 74 -4.63 -9.83 1.71
CA VAL A 74 -3.94 -8.55 1.95
C VAL A 74 -4.96 -7.45 2.26
N ALA A 75 -6.02 -7.34 1.44
CA ALA A 75 -7.06 -6.34 1.61
C ALA A 75 -7.78 -6.45 2.96
N ALA A 76 -8.08 -7.67 3.41
CA ALA A 76 -8.75 -7.92 4.68
C ALA A 76 -7.93 -7.52 5.92
N ARG A 77 -6.60 -7.38 5.79
CA ARG A 77 -5.69 -7.03 6.91
C ARG A 77 -5.31 -5.56 6.97
N ALA A 78 -5.66 -4.79 5.95
CA ALA A 78 -5.18 -3.44 5.73
C ALA A 78 -6.12 -2.37 6.29
N GLU A 79 -5.57 -1.43 7.06
CA GLU A 79 -6.20 -0.14 7.34
C GLU A 79 -5.92 0.86 6.22
N LEU A 80 -4.77 0.72 5.54
CA LEU A 80 -4.46 1.37 4.26
C LEU A 80 -4.08 0.33 3.22
N LEU A 81 -4.82 0.29 2.11
CA LEU A 81 -4.56 -0.60 0.98
C LEU A 81 -3.98 0.18 -0.20
N LEU A 82 -2.72 -0.12 -0.54
CA LEU A 82 -2.01 0.49 -1.66
C LEU A 82 -2.09 -0.39 -2.91
N LEU A 83 -2.67 0.13 -3.99
CA LEU A 83 -2.78 -0.51 -5.29
C LEU A 83 -1.68 0.02 -6.23
N ALA A 84 -0.59 -0.75 -6.37
CA ALA A 84 0.58 -0.40 -7.18
C ALA A 84 0.73 -1.30 -8.42
N VAL A 85 -0.40 -1.57 -9.09
CA VAL A 85 -0.49 -2.34 -10.34
C VAL A 85 -0.42 -1.42 -11.58
N PRO A 86 -0.11 -1.96 -12.78
CA PRO A 86 -0.22 -1.21 -14.03
C PRO A 86 -1.63 -0.66 -14.27
N ASP A 87 -1.73 0.48 -14.94
CA ASP A 87 -3.00 1.19 -15.19
C ASP A 87 -4.03 0.32 -15.91
N ALA A 88 -3.58 -0.56 -16.82
CA ALA A 88 -4.46 -1.48 -17.56
C ALA A 88 -5.08 -2.58 -16.67
N GLU A 89 -4.44 -2.92 -15.55
CA GLU A 89 -4.90 -3.95 -14.61
C GLU A 89 -5.78 -3.37 -13.50
N LEU A 90 -5.62 -2.08 -13.20
CA LEU A 90 -6.25 -1.41 -12.06
C LEU A 90 -7.79 -1.49 -12.06
N PRO A 91 -8.52 -1.26 -13.17
CA PRO A 91 -9.99 -1.37 -13.17
C PRO A 91 -10.48 -2.77 -12.82
N ALA A 92 -9.84 -3.81 -13.38
CA ALA A 92 -10.22 -5.19 -13.15
C ALA A 92 -9.91 -5.63 -11.72
N LEU A 93 -8.77 -5.20 -11.17
CA LEU A 93 -8.40 -5.43 -9.77
C LEU A 93 -9.44 -4.83 -8.81
N VAL A 94 -9.85 -3.59 -9.05
CA VAL A 94 -10.84 -2.91 -8.20
C VAL A 94 -12.20 -3.59 -8.26
N ALA A 95 -12.66 -3.95 -9.46
CA ALA A 95 -13.91 -4.71 -9.62
C ALA A 95 -13.85 -6.06 -8.90
N GLY A 96 -12.72 -6.78 -8.98
CA GLY A 96 -12.51 -8.03 -8.27
C GLY A 96 -12.54 -7.87 -6.75
N LEU A 97 -11.83 -6.89 -6.22
CA LEU A 97 -11.85 -6.56 -4.79
C LEU A 97 -13.27 -6.24 -4.30
N ALA A 98 -14.02 -5.43 -5.05
CA ALA A 98 -15.41 -5.10 -4.74
C ALA A 98 -16.30 -6.35 -4.71
N ALA A 99 -16.16 -7.24 -5.70
CA ALA A 99 -16.93 -8.48 -5.76
C ALA A 99 -16.63 -9.46 -4.61
N THR A 100 -15.39 -9.48 -4.12
CA THR A 100 -15.00 -10.33 -2.98
C THR A 100 -15.47 -9.79 -1.63
N GLY A 101 -15.75 -8.49 -1.51
CA GLY A 101 -16.03 -7.85 -0.22
C GLY A 101 -14.84 -7.88 0.75
N ALA A 102 -13.62 -8.14 0.26
CA ALA A 102 -12.43 -8.31 1.10
C ALA A 102 -11.92 -7.00 1.71
N VAL A 103 -12.24 -5.86 1.10
CA VAL A 103 -11.89 -4.54 1.64
C VAL A 103 -12.81 -4.24 2.82
N ARG A 104 -12.22 -4.04 4.01
CA ARG A 104 -12.98 -3.77 5.22
C ARG A 104 -13.59 -2.37 5.19
N PRO A 105 -14.72 -2.14 5.89
CA PRO A 105 -15.18 -0.79 6.17
C PRO A 105 -14.07 0.05 6.81
N SER A 106 -13.99 1.32 6.42
CA SER A 106 -12.98 2.28 6.89
C SER A 106 -11.54 2.05 6.41
N THR A 107 -11.28 1.07 5.54
CA THR A 107 -9.98 0.96 4.86
C THR A 107 -9.76 2.15 3.93
N ILE A 108 -8.63 2.83 4.07
CA ILE A 108 -8.19 3.87 3.13
C ILE A 108 -7.60 3.16 1.90
N VAL A 109 -8.20 3.36 0.72
CA VAL A 109 -7.69 2.77 -0.53
C VAL A 109 -6.99 3.84 -1.36
N VAL A 110 -5.77 3.55 -1.81
CA VAL A 110 -4.96 4.46 -2.63
C VAL A 110 -4.41 3.71 -3.83
N HIS A 111 -4.43 4.32 -5.03
CA HIS A 111 -3.70 3.82 -6.18
C HIS A 111 -2.53 4.73 -6.55
N THR A 112 -1.52 4.19 -7.22
CA THR A 112 -0.36 4.97 -7.68
C THR A 112 -0.46 5.43 -9.14
N SER A 113 -1.55 5.08 -9.84
CA SER A 113 -1.81 5.51 -11.21
C SER A 113 -1.93 7.04 -11.29
N GLY A 114 -1.18 7.66 -12.22
CA GLY A 114 -1.33 9.08 -12.54
C GLY A 114 -2.39 9.37 -13.62
N ALA A 115 -2.80 8.37 -14.40
CA ALA A 115 -3.74 8.54 -15.50
C ALA A 115 -5.21 8.38 -15.07
N ASN A 116 -5.48 7.55 -14.07
CA ASN A 116 -6.81 7.32 -13.52
C ASN A 116 -7.11 8.23 -12.33
N GLY A 117 -8.33 8.75 -12.24
CA GLY A 117 -8.82 9.52 -11.09
C GLY A 117 -9.45 8.64 -10.00
N ILE A 118 -9.70 9.25 -8.83
CA ILE A 118 -10.25 8.55 -7.65
C ILE A 118 -11.61 7.89 -7.88
N GLY A 119 -12.39 8.35 -8.86
CA GLY A 119 -13.69 7.76 -9.20
C GLY A 119 -13.60 6.29 -9.60
N LEU A 120 -12.42 5.83 -10.06
CA LEU A 120 -12.16 4.42 -10.33
C LEU A 120 -12.30 3.55 -9.06
N LEU A 121 -12.06 4.10 -7.87
CA LEU A 121 -12.16 3.39 -6.59
C LEU A 121 -13.59 3.35 -6.02
N ALA A 122 -14.56 4.01 -6.66
CA ALA A 122 -15.95 4.07 -6.18
C ALA A 122 -16.59 2.70 -5.87
N PRO A 123 -16.29 1.59 -6.58
CA PRO A 123 -16.81 0.27 -6.21
C PRO A 123 -16.36 -0.26 -4.84
N LEU A 124 -15.36 0.35 -4.21
CA LEU A 124 -14.83 -0.03 -2.89
C LEU A 124 -15.32 0.87 -1.76
N ALA A 125 -16.21 1.83 -2.05
CA ALA A 125 -16.76 2.77 -1.08
C ALA A 125 -17.93 2.19 -0.27
#